data_AF-A0A6L2PJD1-F1
#
_entry.id   AF-A0A6L2PJD1-F1
#
_cell.length_a   1.000
_cell.length_b   1.000
_cell.length_c   1.000
_cell.angle_alpha   90.00
_cell.angle_beta   90.00
_cell.angle_gamma   90.00
#
_symmetry.space_group_name_H-M   'P 1'
#
loop_
_entity.id
_entity.type
_entity.pdbx_description
1 polymer ?
#
loop_
_entity_poly.entity_id
_entity_poly.type
_entity_poly.pdbx_seq_one_letter_code
_entity_poly.pdbx_strand_id
1 'polypeptide(L)'
;DKFRLVLATTLREDGYPDSGDWNPIDTEGSRADSFEYVMYGKIYRIEGDESSTEPSSRLAAYVSFGGLLMRLQGDANNLHGFEVDQHMYLLMKKLAF
;
A
#
# COMPACT_ATOMS: atom_id res chain seq x y z
N ASP A 1 -12.21 16.94 -1.99
CA ASP A 1 -13.02 15.79 -1.52
C ASP A 1 -12.27 15.02 -0.44
N LYS A 2 -12.98 14.34 0.47
CA LYS A 2 -12.37 13.43 1.45
C LYS A 2 -12.44 12.01 0.94
N PHE A 3 -11.38 11.25 1.13
CA PHE A 3 -11.30 9.84 0.76
C PHE A 3 -10.58 9.06 1.86
N ARG A 4 -10.87 7.77 1.95
CA ARG A 4 -10.11 6.81 2.75
C ARG A 4 -9.19 6.05 1.81
N LEU A 5 -7.91 6.06 2.11
CA LEU A 5 -6.88 5.28 1.42
C LEU A 5 -6.34 4.21 2.38
N VAL A 6 -6.21 2.99 1.90
CA VAL A 6 -5.66 1.84 2.62
C VAL A 6 -4.59 1.19 1.76
N LEU A 7 -3.47 0.85 2.37
CA LEU A 7 -2.42 0.04 1.77
C LEU A 7 -2.44 -1.35 2.40
N ALA A 8 -2.44 -2.39 1.59
CA ALA A 8 -2.49 -3.78 2.05
C ALA A 8 -1.52 -4.66 1.26
N THR A 9 -0.99 -5.70 1.90
CA THR A 9 -0.13 -6.71 1.26
C THR A 9 -0.93 -7.88 0.68
N THR A 10 -2.21 -7.99 1.03
CA THR A 10 -3.13 -9.05 0.59
C THR A 10 -4.55 -8.50 0.51
N LEU A 11 -5.33 -9.01 -0.45
CA LEU A 11 -6.77 -8.71 -0.57
C LEU A 11 -7.64 -9.66 0.25
N ARG A 12 -7.06 -10.76 0.74
CA ARG A 12 -7.77 -11.76 1.54
C ARG A 12 -8.16 -11.17 2.89
N GLU A 13 -9.38 -11.47 3.34
CA GLU A 13 -9.87 -10.99 4.64
C GLU A 13 -9.14 -11.64 5.81
N ASP A 14 -8.75 -12.91 5.65
CA ASP A 14 -8.05 -13.74 6.63
C ASP A 14 -6.59 -13.33 6.90
N GLY A 15 -6.03 -12.43 6.09
CA GLY A 15 -4.68 -11.91 6.25
C GLY A 15 -3.56 -12.87 5.81
N TYR A 16 -3.89 -14.00 5.17
CA TYR A 16 -2.87 -14.85 4.58
C TYR A 16 -2.20 -14.15 3.39
N PRO A 17 -0.91 -14.42 3.13
CA PRO A 17 -0.20 -13.87 1.99
C PRO A 17 -0.90 -14.24 0.68
N ASP A 18 -0.90 -13.30 -0.25
CA ASP A 18 -1.47 -13.51 -1.58
C ASP A 18 -0.60 -14.50 -2.37
N SER A 19 -1.24 -15.34 -3.18
CA SER A 19 -0.53 -16.37 -3.97
C SER A 19 0.14 -15.77 -5.21
N GLY A 20 -0.21 -14.53 -5.58
CA GLY A 20 0.31 -13.84 -6.78
C GLY A 20 -0.47 -14.14 -8.06
N ASP A 21 -1.39 -15.11 -8.03
CA ASP A 21 -2.26 -15.48 -9.13
C ASP A 21 -3.61 -14.75 -9.01
N TRP A 22 -3.95 -13.94 -10.01
CA TRP A 22 -5.26 -13.31 -10.09
C TRP A 22 -6.23 -14.20 -10.87
N ASN A 23 -7.32 -14.61 -10.21
CA ASN A 23 -8.39 -15.38 -10.85
C ASN A 23 -9.71 -14.57 -10.87
N PRO A 24 -10.19 -14.11 -12.04
CA PRO A 24 -11.42 -13.33 -12.14
C PRO A 24 -12.71 -14.14 -11.89
N ILE A 25 -12.63 -15.47 -11.85
CA ILE A 25 -13.76 -16.36 -11.56
C ILE A 25 -13.90 -16.56 -10.04
N ASP A 26 -12.84 -16.28 -9.29
CA ASP A 26 -12.88 -16.41 -7.84
C ASP A 26 -13.85 -15.37 -7.27
N THR A 27 -14.90 -15.88 -6.64
CA THR A 27 -16.04 -15.10 -6.13
C THR A 27 -16.03 -15.05 -4.61
N GLU A 28 -14.94 -15.52 -3.98
CA GLU A 28 -14.70 -15.25 -2.57
C GLU A 28 -14.62 -13.73 -2.36
N GLY A 29 -15.50 -13.21 -1.49
CA GLY A 29 -15.52 -11.79 -1.16
C GLY A 29 -14.15 -11.34 -0.67
N SER A 30 -13.68 -10.19 -1.17
CA SER A 30 -12.36 -9.67 -0.86
C SER A 30 -12.45 -8.28 -0.25
N ARG A 31 -11.35 -7.83 0.37
CA ARG A 31 -11.27 -6.45 0.86
C ARG A 31 -11.52 -5.41 -0.22
N ALA A 32 -11.30 -5.75 -1.50
CA ALA A 32 -11.54 -4.87 -2.63
C ALA A 32 -13.01 -4.46 -2.79
N ASP A 33 -13.97 -5.32 -2.42
CA ASP A 33 -15.41 -5.10 -2.66
C ASP A 33 -15.96 -3.88 -1.89
N SER A 34 -15.28 -3.50 -0.81
CA SER A 34 -15.65 -2.34 0.01
C SER A 34 -15.06 -1.00 -0.47
N PHE A 35 -14.31 -1.00 -1.58
CA PHE A 35 -13.62 0.17 -2.12
C PHE A 35 -13.99 0.43 -3.57
N GLU A 36 -13.95 1.70 -3.96
CA GLU A 36 -14.35 2.13 -5.32
C GLU A 36 -13.19 2.06 -6.31
N TYR A 37 -11.96 2.02 -5.80
CA TYR A 37 -10.76 2.04 -6.60
C TYR A 37 -9.68 1.15 -5.98
N VAL A 38 -9.09 0.27 -6.79
CA VAL A 38 -8.03 -0.66 -6.39
C VAL A 38 -6.91 -0.64 -7.41
N MET A 39 -5.66 -0.57 -6.95
CA MET A 39 -4.46 -0.74 -7.77
C MET A 39 -3.52 -1.77 -7.16
N TYR A 40 -2.80 -2.50 -8.01
CA TYR A 40 -1.71 -3.39 -7.63
C TYR A 40 -0.38 -2.82 -8.11
N GLY A 41 0.62 -2.86 -7.24
CA GLY A 41 1.93 -2.24 -7.51
C GLY A 41 3.02 -2.81 -6.63
N LYS A 42 4.22 -2.23 -6.79
CA LYS A 42 5.41 -2.64 -6.07
C LYS A 42 6.17 -1.44 -5.52
N ILE A 43 6.70 -1.56 -4.31
CA ILE A 43 7.66 -0.59 -3.77
C ILE A 43 8.97 -0.76 -4.54
N TYR A 44 9.44 0.31 -5.17
CA TYR A 44 10.71 0.26 -5.92
C TYR A 44 11.83 1.03 -5.24
N ARG A 45 11.51 1.91 -4.29
CA ARG A 45 12.51 2.71 -3.57
C ARG A 45 11.98 3.11 -2.21
N ILE A 46 12.85 3.07 -1.22
CA ILE A 46 12.63 3.65 0.11
C ILE A 46 13.80 4.60 0.37
N GLU A 47 13.50 5.80 0.85
CA GLU A 47 14.46 6.78 1.31
C GLU A 47 14.27 6.98 2.81
N GLY A 48 15.37 6.97 3.56
CA GLY A 48 15.41 7.34 4.96
C GLY A 48 16.62 8.23 5.22
N ASP A 49 16.47 9.16 6.17
CA ASP A 49 17.61 9.92 6.66
C ASP A 49 18.37 9.04 7.66
N GLU A 50 19.27 8.20 7.14
CA GLU A 50 20.17 7.36 7.96
C GLU A 50 21.22 8.19 8.72
N SER A 51 21.36 9.48 8.37
CA SER A 51 22.33 10.41 8.96
C SER A 51 21.89 11.05 10.27
N SER A 52 20.61 10.96 10.63
CA SER A 52 20.08 11.66 11.79
C SER A 52 19.89 10.69 12.96
N THR A 53 20.75 10.80 13.98
CA THR A 53 20.60 10.16 15.31
C THR A 53 19.39 10.71 16.10
N GLU A 54 18.40 11.24 15.40
CA GLU A 54 17.24 11.92 15.96
C GLU A 54 16.00 11.01 15.84
N PRO A 55 15.14 10.95 16.87
CA PRO A 55 13.93 10.12 16.90
C PRO A 55 12.83 10.56 15.90
N SER A 56 13.11 11.55 15.05
CA SER A 56 12.21 12.13 14.06
C SER A 56 12.66 11.89 12.61
N SER A 57 13.36 10.80 12.31
CA SER A 57 13.74 10.48 10.93
C SER A 57 12.49 10.21 10.09
N ARG A 58 12.24 11.09 9.12
CA ARG A 58 11.14 10.97 8.15
C ARG A 58 11.55 9.97 7.07
N LEU A 59 10.74 8.94 6.86
CA LEU A 59 10.89 7.98 5.78
C LEU A 59 10.01 8.39 4.58
N ALA A 60 10.49 8.11 3.37
CA ALA A 60 9.70 8.22 2.15
C ALA A 60 9.74 6.91 1.36
N ALA A 61 8.58 6.30 1.13
CA ALA A 61 8.41 5.13 0.28
C ALA A 61 7.87 5.53 -1.09
N TYR A 62 8.43 4.94 -2.14
CA TYR A 62 8.00 5.13 -3.51
C TYR A 62 7.44 3.83 -4.08
N VAL A 63 6.22 3.92 -4.61
CA VAL A 63 5.45 2.79 -5.12
C VAL A 63 5.11 3.03 -6.59
N SER A 64 5.21 2.00 -7.41
CA SER A 64 4.79 2.02 -8.81
C SER A 64 3.62 1.06 -9.01
N PHE A 65 2.51 1.58 -9.50
CA PHE A 65 1.31 0.83 -9.86
C PHE A 65 1.21 0.76 -11.39
N GLY A 66 1.99 -0.15 -12.00
CA GLY A 66 2.01 -0.31 -13.46
C GLY A 66 2.46 0.93 -14.24
N GLY A 67 3.32 1.77 -13.66
CA GLY A 67 3.80 3.03 -14.24
C GLY A 67 3.19 4.29 -13.61
N LEU A 68 2.14 4.15 -12.80
CA LEU A 68 1.63 5.24 -11.96
C LEU A 68 2.47 5.34 -10.68
N LEU A 69 3.12 6.48 -10.46
CA LEU A 69 4.05 6.68 -9.35
C LEU A 69 3.35 7.30 -8.15
N MET A 70 3.64 6.78 -6.95
CA MET A 70 3.21 7.33 -5.68
C MET A 70 4.41 7.52 -4.76
N ARG A 71 4.42 8.63 -4.00
CA ARG A 71 5.37 8.88 -2.92
C ARG A 71 4.59 9.05 -1.61
N LEU A 72 4.88 8.20 -0.63
CA LEU A 72 4.34 8.27 0.72
C LEU A 72 5.46 8.70 1.67
N GLN A 73 5.30 9.82 2.37
CA GLN A 73 6.29 10.31 3.34
C GLN A 73 5.64 10.44 4.71
N GLY A 74 6.34 9.99 5.75
CA GLY A 74 5.86 10.06 7.13
C GLY A 74 6.95 9.67 8.13
N ASP A 75 6.59 9.65 9.41
CA ASP A 75 7.49 9.18 10.46
C ASP A 75 7.79 7.70 10.31
N ALA A 76 9.00 7.29 10.72
CA ALA A 76 9.46 5.91 10.58
C ALA A 76 8.52 4.86 11.20
N ASN A 77 7.85 5.21 12.31
CA ASN A 77 6.88 4.33 12.98
C ASN A 77 5.67 3.98 12.10
N ASN A 78 5.25 4.88 11.21
CA ASN A 78 4.09 4.68 10.33
C ASN A 78 4.45 3.93 9.04
N LEU A 79 5.72 3.98 8.63
CA LEU A 79 6.25 3.29 7.46
C LEU A 79 7.01 2.01 7.84
N HIS A 80 6.84 1.53 9.07
CA HIS A 80 7.42 0.29 9.52
C HIS A 80 6.79 -0.90 8.77
N GLY A 81 7.62 -1.73 8.15
CA GLY A 81 7.19 -2.92 7.38
C GLY A 81 7.06 -2.73 5.87
N PHE A 82 7.49 -1.58 5.33
CA PHE A 82 7.68 -1.38 3.89
C PHE A 82 9.07 -1.88 3.49
N GLU A 83 9.14 -2.74 2.48
CA GLU A 83 10.40 -3.28 1.94
C GLU A 83 10.49 -3.05 0.43
N VAL A 84 11.69 -2.86 -0.10
CA VAL A 84 11.89 -2.78 -1.55
C VAL A 84 11.51 -4.13 -2.17
N ASP A 85 10.92 -4.08 -3.37
CA ASP A 85 10.37 -5.23 -4.10
C ASP A 85 9.11 -5.87 -3.48
N GLN A 86 8.57 -5.31 -2.41
CA GLN A 86 7.31 -5.75 -1.84
C GLN A 86 6.12 -5.31 -2.70
N HIS A 87 5.22 -6.26 -2.95
CA HIS A 87 3.97 -6.01 -3.66
C HIS A 87 2.89 -5.48 -2.72
N MET A 88 2.07 -4.55 -3.22
CA MET A 88 1.04 -3.89 -2.43
C MET A 88 -0.20 -3.59 -3.26
N TYR A 89 -1.33 -3.58 -2.55
CA TYR A 89 -2.61 -3.10 -3.03
C TYR A 89 -2.90 -1.72 -2.44
N LEU A 90 -3.26 -0.77 -3.30
CA LEU A 90 -3.84 0.51 -2.89
C LEU A 90 -5.35 0.41 -3.06
N LEU A 91 -6.07 0.62 -1.97
CA LEU A 91 -7.53 0.66 -1.95
C LEU A 91 -8.01 2.05 -1.57
N MET A 92 -8.93 2.62 -2.34
CA MET A 92 -9.42 3.97 -2.12
C MET A 92 -10.94 4.01 -2.27
N LYS A 93 -11.60 4.75 -1.36
CA LYS A 93 -13.02 5.05 -1.44
C LYS A 93 -13.31 6.48 -1.03
N LYS A 94 -14.26 7.10 -1.70
CA LYS A 94 -14.74 8.43 -1.36
C LYS A 94 -15.50 8.37 -0.04
N LEU A 95 -15.29 9.38 0.80
CA LEU A 95 -16.10 9.59 1.98
C LEU A 95 -17.24 10.52 1.59
N ALA A 96 -18.45 9.98 1.45
CA ALA A 96 -19.66 10.77 1.47
C ALA A 96 -19.91 11.24 2.91
N PHE A 97 -20.15 12.53 3.09
CA PHE A 97 -20.57 13.08 4.37
C PHE A 97 -22.03 12.76 4.63
#